data_AF-A0AAW5CBB9-F1
#
_entry.id   AF-A0AAW5CBB9-F1
#
_cell.length_a   1.000
_cell.length_b   1.000
_cell.length_c   1.000
_cell.angle_alpha   90.00
_cell.angle_beta   90.00
_cell.angle_gamma   90.00
#
_symmetry.space_group_name_H-M   'P 1'
#
loop_
_entity.id
_entity.type
_entity.pdbx_description
1 polymer ?
#
loop_
_entity_poly.entity_id
_entity_poly.type
_entity_poly.pdbx_seq_one_letter_code
_entity_poly.pdbx_strand_id
1 'polypeptide(L)'
;AELTGVSVQTVCRLLDTICYPPPDQLPQALSIDEFKGNASTGKYQCILVDPKKRRIIDILPDRTQSHLADYWRNIPRKERLKV
;
A
#
# COMPACT_ATOMS: atom_id res chain seq x y z
N ALA A 1 7.36 -15.90 15.91
CA ALA A 1 7.08 -16.22 17.32
C ALA A 1 7.77 -17.54 17.68
N GLU A 2 7.31 -18.68 17.17
CA GLU A 2 7.94 -19.99 17.45
C GLU A 2 9.41 -20.07 16.97
N LEU A 3 9.70 -19.60 15.75
CA LEU A 3 11.07 -19.60 15.21
C LEU A 3 12.03 -18.65 15.96
N THR A 4 11.51 -17.65 16.65
CA THR A 4 12.30 -16.55 17.22
C THR A 4 12.26 -16.51 18.75
N GLY A 5 11.52 -17.41 19.41
CA GLY A 5 11.37 -17.47 20.87
C GLY A 5 10.65 -16.27 21.50
N VAL A 6 9.95 -15.43 20.71
CA VAL A 6 9.24 -14.24 21.20
C VAL A 6 7.73 -14.40 21.13
N SER A 7 6.99 -13.76 22.04
CA SER A 7 5.53 -13.81 22.09
C SER A 7 4.90 -13.21 20.83
N VAL A 8 3.71 -13.70 20.44
CA VAL A 8 2.94 -13.17 19.29
C VAL A 8 2.73 -11.66 19.42
N GLN A 9 2.38 -11.17 20.61
CA GLN A 9 2.19 -9.75 20.89
C GLN A 9 3.46 -8.93 20.63
N THR A 10 4.64 -9.48 20.94
CA THR A 10 5.92 -8.83 20.66
C THR A 10 6.16 -8.72 19.16
N VAL A 11 5.84 -9.76 18.39
CA VAL A 11 5.92 -9.73 16.92
C VAL A 11 4.97 -8.69 16.35
N CYS A 12 3.70 -8.68 16.77
CA CYS A 12 2.71 -7.71 16.30
C CYS A 12 3.17 -6.27 16.53
N ARG A 13 3.58 -5.95 17.76
CA ARG A 13 4.09 -4.61 18.11
C ARG A 13 5.32 -4.23 17.29
N LEU A 14 6.19 -5.19 16.96
CA LEU A 14 7.32 -4.92 16.07
C LEU A 14 6.85 -4.60 14.65
N LEU A 15 5.91 -5.37 14.10
CA LEU A 15 5.35 -5.10 12.77
C LEU A 15 4.65 -3.73 12.71
N ASP A 16 3.99 -3.30 13.77
CA ASP A 16 3.37 -1.97 13.87
C ASP A 16 4.38 -0.81 13.75
N THR A 17 5.68 -1.06 13.97
CA THR A 17 6.75 -0.07 13.78
C THR A 17 7.26 0.00 12.34
N ILE A 18 6.88 -0.94 11.48
CA ILE A 18 7.31 -1.00 10.10
C ILE A 18 6.37 -0.13 9.26
N CYS A 19 6.94 0.89 8.61
CA CYS A 19 6.22 1.74 7.68
C CYS A 19 6.88 1.67 6.30
N TYR A 20 6.08 1.49 5.26
CA TYR A 20 6.52 1.52 3.88
C TYR A 20 6.06 2.84 3.25
N PRO A 21 6.98 3.75 2.89
CA PRO A 21 6.60 4.98 2.22
C PRO A 21 6.13 4.67 0.78
N PRO A 22 5.31 5.56 0.18
CA PRO A 22 5.01 5.51 -1.24
C PRO A 22 6.30 5.48 -2.08
N PRO A 23 6.28 4.88 -3.28
CA PRO A 23 7.48 4.80 -4.11
C PRO A 23 7.95 6.19 -4.55
N ASP A 24 9.26 6.41 -4.51
CA ASP A 24 9.90 7.67 -4.94
C ASP A 24 9.70 7.97 -6.43
N GLN A 25 9.36 6.94 -7.23
CA GLN A 25 9.14 7.03 -8.67
C GLN A 25 7.85 6.31 -9.03
N LEU A 26 7.07 6.92 -9.92
CA LEU A 26 5.88 6.27 -10.47
C LEU A 26 6.28 5.10 -11.39
N PRO A 27 5.56 3.97 -11.34
CA PRO A 27 5.79 2.87 -12.26
C PRO A 27 5.41 3.28 -13.68
N GLN A 28 5.99 2.62 -14.68
CA GLN A 28 5.63 2.86 -16.09
C GLN A 28 4.17 2.47 -16.40
N ALA A 29 3.65 1.49 -15.67
CA ALA A 29 2.25 1.10 -15.72
C ALA A 29 1.74 0.94 -14.29
N LEU A 30 0.54 1.42 -14.04
CA LEU A 30 -0.15 1.29 -12.77
C LEU A 30 -1.48 0.59 -12.99
N SER A 31 -1.75 -0.43 -12.21
CA SER A 31 -3.05 -1.08 -12.13
C SER A 31 -3.67 -0.76 -10.77
N ILE A 32 -4.96 -0.38 -10.81
CA ILE A 32 -5.78 -0.06 -9.64
C ILE A 32 -6.96 -1.03 -9.67
N ASP A 33 -7.13 -1.80 -8.61
CA ASP A 33 -8.22 -2.76 -8.50
C ASP A 33 -8.76 -2.83 -7.06
N GLU A 34 -9.84 -3.57 -6.85
CA GLU A 34 -10.41 -3.85 -5.53
C GLU A 34 -10.37 -5.35 -5.22
N PHE A 35 -10.01 -5.68 -3.99
CA PHE A 35 -10.10 -7.06 -3.49
C PHE A 35 -10.90 -7.10 -2.19
N LYS A 36 -11.58 -8.22 -1.96
CA LYS A 36 -12.30 -8.45 -0.71
C LYS A 36 -11.28 -8.81 0.37
N GLY A 37 -11.15 -7.97 1.39
CA GLY A 37 -10.32 -8.26 2.55
C GLY A 37 -11.11 -8.23 3.85
N ASN A 38 -10.38 -8.39 4.94
CA ASN A 38 -10.89 -8.47 6.32
C ASN A 38 -10.35 -7.33 7.20
N ALA A 39 -9.79 -6.28 6.58
CA ALA A 39 -9.37 -5.10 7.30
C ALA A 39 -10.60 -4.34 7.85
N SER A 40 -10.40 -3.60 8.94
CA SER A 40 -11.44 -2.78 9.57
C SER A 40 -11.84 -1.54 8.74
N THR A 41 -11.32 -1.39 7.52
CA THR A 41 -11.55 -0.23 6.64
C THR A 41 -12.72 -0.41 5.68
N GLY A 42 -13.30 -1.61 5.57
CA GLY A 42 -14.46 -1.88 4.72
C GLY A 42 -14.48 -3.30 4.13
N LYS A 43 -15.49 -3.60 3.30
CA LYS A 43 -15.63 -4.91 2.64
C LYS A 43 -14.57 -5.13 1.54
N TYR A 44 -14.18 -4.07 0.86
CA TYR A 44 -13.19 -4.11 -0.21
C TYR A 44 -12.09 -3.10 0.09
N GLN A 45 -10.86 -3.49 -0.18
CA GLN A 45 -9.68 -2.64 -0.11
C GLN A 45 -9.17 -2.41 -1.53
N CYS A 46 -8.54 -1.26 -1.75
CA CYS A 46 -7.95 -0.94 -3.05
C CYS A 46 -6.50 -1.44 -3.08
N ILE A 47 -6.13 -2.14 -4.16
CA ILE A 47 -4.76 -2.58 -4.39
C ILE A 47 -4.14 -1.80 -5.55
N LEU A 48 -2.92 -1.31 -5.32
CA LEU A 48 -2.10 -0.64 -6.33
C LEU A 48 -0.98 -1.59 -6.75
N VAL A 49 -0.85 -1.85 -8.05
CA VAL A 49 0.10 -2.84 -8.58
C VAL A 49 0.87 -2.26 -9.76
N ASP A 50 2.17 -2.58 -9.83
CA ASP A 50 2.97 -2.43 -11.04
C ASP A 50 2.89 -3.76 -11.82
N PRO A 51 2.05 -3.85 -12.88
CA PRO A 51 1.87 -5.09 -13.63
C PRO A 51 3.11 -5.48 -14.45
N LYS A 52 3.98 -4.51 -14.79
CA LYS A 52 5.21 -4.78 -15.56
C LYS A 52 6.24 -5.48 -14.68
N LYS A 53 6.43 -5.00 -13.46
CA LYS A 53 7.34 -5.60 -12.47
C LYS A 53 6.69 -6.69 -11.62
N ARG A 54 5.39 -6.94 -11.77
CA ARG A 54 4.58 -7.91 -11.02
C ARG A 54 4.72 -7.74 -9.50
N ARG A 55 4.68 -6.49 -9.04
CA ARG A 55 4.82 -6.14 -7.62
C ARG A 55 3.64 -5.31 -7.13
N ILE A 56 3.24 -5.57 -5.89
CA ILE A 56 2.31 -4.70 -5.16
C ILE A 56 3.07 -3.42 -4.80
N ILE A 57 2.41 -2.29 -5.01
CA ILE A 57 2.89 -0.97 -4.62
C ILE A 57 2.34 -0.66 -3.23
N ASP A 58 1.01 -0.77 -3.08
CA ASP A 58 0.35 -0.44 -1.83
C ASP A 58 -1.07 -1.02 -1.74
N ILE A 59 -1.64 -0.97 -0.53
CA ILE A 59 -3.03 -1.31 -0.23
C ILE A 59 -3.68 -0.14 0.49
N LEU A 60 -4.69 0.46 -0.12
CA LEU A 60 -5.43 1.59 0.43
C LEU A 60 -6.76 1.14 1.08
N PRO A 61 -7.31 1.93 2.02
CA PRO A 61 -8.57 1.62 2.69
C PRO A 61 -9.73 1.28 1.73
N ASP A 62 -9.85 2.05 0.65
CA ASP A 62 -10.83 1.91 -0.42
C ASP A 62 -10.33 2.62 -1.72
N ARG A 63 -11.12 2.58 -2.80
CA ARG A 63 -10.81 3.24 -4.08
C ARG A 63 -11.41 4.64 -4.23
N THR A 64 -11.85 5.27 -3.15
CA THR A 64 -12.50 6.59 -3.25
C THR A 64 -11.52 7.62 -3.81
N GLN A 65 -12.05 8.61 -4.53
CA GLN A 65 -11.24 9.66 -5.12
C GLN A 65 -10.43 10.43 -4.07
N SER A 66 -10.96 10.63 -2.87
CA SER A 66 -10.27 11.29 -1.76
C SER A 66 -9.03 10.50 -1.33
N HIS A 67 -9.17 9.20 -1.03
CA HIS A 67 -8.03 8.37 -0.62
C HIS A 67 -6.98 8.24 -1.72
N LEU A 68 -7.40 8.07 -2.98
CA LEU A 68 -6.47 8.05 -4.10
C LEU A 68 -5.74 9.40 -4.23
N ALA A 69 -6.46 10.52 -4.20
CA ALA A 69 -5.85 11.84 -4.32
C ALA A 69 -4.87 12.15 -3.19
N ASP A 70 -5.20 11.78 -1.96
CA ASP A 70 -4.32 11.95 -0.81
C ASP A 70 -3.07 11.07 -0.93
N TYR A 71 -3.21 9.83 -1.39
CA TYR A 71 -2.07 8.95 -1.65
C TYR A 71 -1.11 9.54 -2.69
N TRP A 72 -1.62 9.92 -3.87
CA TRP A 72 -0.80 10.46 -4.95
C TRP A 72 -0.18 11.82 -4.61
N ARG A 73 -0.82 12.62 -3.73
CA ARG A 73 -0.28 13.91 -3.30
C ARG A 73 1.08 13.78 -2.61
N ASN A 74 1.33 12.66 -1.95
CA ASN A 74 2.61 12.37 -1.29
C ASN A 74 3.74 12.07 -2.28
N ILE A 75 3.44 11.80 -3.55
CA ILE A 75 4.45 11.59 -4.58
C ILE A 75 4.97 12.95 -5.09
N PRO A 76 6.31 13.11 -5.25
CA PRO A 76 6.90 14.36 -5.73
C PRO A 76 6.25 14.87 -7.02
N ARG A 77 5.97 16.18 -7.07
CA ARG A 77 5.30 16.81 -8.22
C ARG A 77 6.04 16.55 -9.53
N LYS A 78 7.38 16.47 -9.50
CA LYS A 78 8.20 16.16 -10.68
C LYS A 78 7.87 14.79 -11.29
N GLU A 79 7.61 13.78 -10.47
CA GLU A 79 7.23 12.45 -10.96
C GLU A 79 5.81 12.46 -11.52
N ARG A 80 4.88 13.14 -10.85
CA ARG A 80 3.48 13.25 -11.29
C ARG A 80 3.28 13.99 -12.62
N LEU A 81 4.27 14.76 -13.08
CA LEU A 81 4.23 15.44 -14.36
C LEU A 81 4.80 14.60 -15.52
N LYS A 82 5.28 13.38 -15.25
CA LYS A 82 5.81 12.46 -16.28
C LYS A 82 4.72 11.57 -16.90
N VAL A 83 3.50 11.64 -16.39
CA VAL A 83 2.35 10.83 -16.82
C VAL A 83 1.36 11.66 -17.62
#